data_AF-A0A3N7CGN8-F1
#
_entry.id   AF-A0A3N7CGN8-F1
#
_cell.length_a   1.000
_cell.length_b   1.000
_cell.length_c   1.000
_cell.angle_alpha   90.00
_cell.angle_beta   90.00
_cell.angle_gamma   90.00
#
_symmetry.space_group_name_H-M   'P 1'
#
loop_
_entity.id
_entity.type
_entity.pdbx_description
1 polymer ?
#
loop_
_entity_poly.entity_id
_entity_poly.type
_entity_poly.pdbx_seq_one_letter_code
_entity_poly.pdbx_strand_id
1 'polypeptide(L)'
;MEYNDKKITGKGVWTVLKNSFTGFGDDKVTKLSGSLAYATMFSLAPFFVVLLAILGFVLGNDAIEGQLFDYLKNYMGSDAASQVQSLVKNASLSGKSTTAAIVGGATLLFGATTVFAEIQDSINIIWGIKPKPKKGWIKMLLNRLLSFSLIISIGFLLIVSLGVNTLVDALSDRLMILYPNVTVAVFYVLNVLLTFLIITTLFAVIFKILPDAKIKFRDVLSGAVATSVLFLIGRFLISFYIGSSNYSNSYGPAAAIIVLMAWVYYSSLILYFGAEFTKAWAVYYGNNIYPNQYAVTTKIVEVHMENAPVEALNKTEISEEVLKQSDANIEMLANKSTEEMKAEVKDIKESLDKEGNA
;
A
#
# COMPACT_ATOMS: atom_id res chain seq x y z
N MET A 1 11.91 -24.29 -7.01
CA MET A 1 12.06 -22.87 -7.42
C MET A 1 13.36 -22.36 -6.84
N GLU A 2 14.42 -22.47 -7.63
CA GLU A 2 15.79 -22.06 -7.31
C GLU A 2 15.84 -20.54 -7.17
N TYR A 3 16.46 -20.04 -6.10
CA TYR A 3 16.57 -18.59 -5.86
C TYR A 3 17.72 -18.05 -6.72
N ASN A 4 17.47 -16.97 -7.45
CA ASN A 4 18.55 -16.31 -8.20
C ASN A 4 19.41 -15.54 -7.17
N ASP A 5 20.41 -16.20 -6.57
CA ASP A 5 21.29 -15.61 -5.54
C ASP A 5 22.27 -14.58 -6.14
N LYS A 6 21.73 -13.60 -6.87
CA LYS A 6 22.48 -12.40 -7.25
C LYS A 6 22.79 -11.63 -5.98
N LYS A 7 24.08 -11.36 -5.75
CA LYS A 7 24.53 -10.48 -4.66
C LYS A 7 23.87 -9.10 -4.85
N ILE A 8 23.38 -8.53 -3.76
CA ILE A 8 22.82 -7.17 -3.76
C ILE A 8 23.94 -6.20 -4.12
N THR A 9 23.79 -5.47 -5.23
CA THR A 9 24.76 -4.48 -5.70
C THR A 9 24.08 -3.13 -5.87
N GLY A 10 24.84 -2.03 -5.71
CA GLY A 10 24.30 -0.67 -5.90
C GLY A 10 23.69 -0.45 -7.28
N LYS A 11 24.32 -0.98 -8.33
CA LYS A 11 23.78 -0.96 -9.70
C LYS A 11 22.43 -1.68 -9.79
N GLY A 12 22.30 -2.85 -9.18
CA GLY A 12 21.03 -3.58 -9.24
C GLY A 12 19.92 -2.93 -8.41
N VAL A 13 20.23 -2.31 -7.26
CA VAL A 13 19.25 -1.51 -6.50
C VAL A 13 18.77 -0.32 -7.33
N TRP A 14 19.70 0.36 -8.03
CA TRP A 14 19.35 1.43 -8.95
C TRP A 14 18.45 0.95 -10.10
N THR A 15 18.72 -0.22 -10.68
CA THR A 15 17.85 -0.83 -11.69
C THR A 15 16.45 -1.12 -11.14
N VAL A 16 16.35 -1.68 -9.93
CA VAL A 16 15.05 -1.92 -9.27
C VAL A 16 14.28 -0.61 -9.12
N LEU A 17 14.92 0.43 -8.56
CA LEU A 17 14.29 1.74 -8.38
C LEU A 17 13.82 2.33 -9.71
N LYS A 18 14.68 2.32 -10.74
CA LYS A 18 14.34 2.80 -12.08
C LYS A 18 13.11 2.08 -12.63
N ASN A 19 13.10 0.75 -12.54
CA ASN A 19 11.97 -0.05 -12.99
C ASN A 19 10.69 0.23 -12.19
N SER A 20 10.79 0.48 -10.88
CA SER A 20 9.65 0.87 -10.06
C SER A 20 9.07 2.23 -10.45
N PHE A 21 9.92 3.20 -10.77
CA PHE A 21 9.46 4.52 -11.25
C PHE A 21 8.84 4.45 -12.64
N THR A 22 9.37 3.62 -13.53
CA THR A 22 8.75 3.36 -14.85
C THR A 22 7.39 2.68 -14.68
N GLY A 23 7.32 1.59 -13.89
CA GLY A 23 6.07 0.88 -13.60
C GLY A 23 5.02 1.77 -12.96
N PHE A 24 5.42 2.67 -12.05
CA PHE A 24 4.51 3.63 -11.42
C PHE A 24 3.71 4.48 -12.43
N GLY A 25 4.37 4.89 -13.53
CA GLY A 25 3.73 5.62 -14.62
C GLY A 25 2.84 4.71 -15.47
N ASP A 26 3.39 3.56 -15.89
CA ASP A 26 2.74 2.60 -16.79
C ASP A 26 1.43 2.04 -16.19
N ASP A 27 1.47 1.66 -14.91
CA ASP A 27 0.34 1.09 -14.17
C ASP A 27 -0.58 2.18 -13.57
N LYS A 28 -0.35 3.46 -13.92
CA LYS A 28 -1.19 4.62 -13.54
C LYS A 28 -1.42 4.70 -12.03
N VAL A 29 -0.37 4.54 -11.23
CA VAL A 29 -0.45 4.46 -9.77
C VAL A 29 -1.11 5.68 -9.14
N THR A 30 -0.99 6.87 -9.73
CA THR A 30 -1.70 8.07 -9.28
C THR A 30 -3.22 7.90 -9.34
N LYS A 31 -3.75 7.29 -10.39
CA LYS A 31 -5.18 7.00 -10.53
C LYS A 31 -5.64 5.96 -9.52
N LEU A 32 -4.88 4.88 -9.34
CA LEU A 32 -5.16 3.84 -8.35
C LEU A 32 -5.19 4.43 -6.93
N SER A 33 -4.22 5.29 -6.61
CA SER A 33 -4.14 5.98 -5.32
C SER A 33 -5.33 6.90 -5.07
N GLY A 34 -5.80 7.59 -6.11
CA GLY A 34 -7.00 8.43 -6.06
C GLY A 34 -8.27 7.62 -5.79
N SER A 35 -8.40 6.48 -6.46
CA SER A 35 -9.51 5.54 -6.26
C SER A 35 -9.55 5.01 -4.82
N LEU A 36 -8.41 4.59 -4.27
CA LEU A 36 -8.31 4.17 -2.87
C LEU A 36 -8.67 5.30 -1.90
N ALA A 37 -8.17 6.51 -2.12
CA ALA A 37 -8.49 7.66 -1.29
C ALA A 37 -10.00 7.97 -1.29
N TYR A 38 -10.64 7.92 -2.46
CA TYR A 38 -12.08 8.08 -2.59
C TYR A 38 -12.85 7.00 -1.81
N ALA A 39 -12.51 5.72 -2.01
CA ALA A 39 -13.16 4.62 -1.30
C ALA A 39 -13.00 4.73 0.24
N THR A 40 -11.81 5.13 0.71
CA THR A 40 -11.55 5.37 2.14
C THR A 40 -12.38 6.53 2.67
N MET A 41 -12.48 7.65 1.95
CA MET A 41 -13.26 8.82 2.39
C MET A 41 -14.72 8.50 2.65
N PHE A 42 -15.36 7.74 1.75
CA PHE A 42 -16.75 7.33 1.93
C PHE A 42 -16.96 6.35 3.09
N SER A 43 -15.90 5.64 3.50
CA SER A 43 -15.94 4.68 4.61
C SER A 43 -15.71 5.33 5.98
N LEU A 44 -15.15 6.55 6.03
CA LEU A 44 -14.77 7.21 7.28
C LEU A 44 -15.96 7.60 8.16
N ALA A 45 -17.01 8.20 7.59
CA ALA A 45 -18.17 8.61 8.39
C ALA A 45 -18.88 7.41 9.05
N PRO A 46 -19.22 6.33 8.32
CA PRO A 46 -19.73 5.10 8.93
C PRO A 46 -18.77 4.49 9.96
N PHE A 47 -17.46 4.55 9.70
CA PHE A 47 -16.43 4.09 10.64
C PHE A 47 -16.52 4.83 11.97
N PHE A 48 -16.57 6.17 11.95
CA PHE A 48 -16.65 6.96 13.18
C PHE A 48 -17.96 6.74 13.94
N VAL A 49 -19.09 6.57 13.25
CA VAL A 49 -20.37 6.24 13.91
C VAL A 49 -20.28 4.92 14.68
N VAL A 50 -19.75 3.88 14.05
CA VAL A 50 -19.58 2.57 14.69
C VAL A 50 -18.55 2.63 15.82
N LEU A 51 -17.42 3.31 15.60
CA LEU A 51 -16.40 3.52 16.61
C LEU A 51 -16.99 4.20 17.85
N LEU A 52 -17.76 5.27 17.68
CA LEU A 52 -18.43 5.98 18.76
C LEU A 52 -19.45 5.11 19.49
N ALA A 53 -20.23 4.29 18.78
CA ALA A 53 -21.16 3.35 19.39
C ALA A 53 -20.43 2.32 20.28
N ILE A 54 -19.30 1.79 19.82
CA ILE A 54 -18.47 0.86 20.58
C ILE A 54 -17.85 1.56 21.80
N LEU A 55 -17.26 2.74 21.62
CA LEU A 55 -16.65 3.51 22.73
C LEU A 55 -17.69 3.90 23.78
N GLY A 56 -18.88 4.36 23.36
CA GLY A 56 -19.96 4.70 24.27
C GLY A 56 -20.50 3.49 25.04
N PHE A 57 -20.47 2.31 24.42
CA PHE A 57 -20.84 1.04 25.07
C PHE A 57 -19.78 0.57 26.09
N VAL A 58 -18.48 0.71 25.78
CA VAL A 58 -17.38 0.18 26.61
C VAL A 58 -16.94 1.15 27.71
N LEU A 59 -16.78 2.44 27.39
CA LEU A 59 -16.15 3.46 28.25
C LEU A 59 -17.14 4.43 28.91
N GLY A 60 -18.40 4.44 28.46
CA GLY A 60 -19.37 5.49 28.81
C GLY A 60 -19.16 6.78 28.00
N ASN A 61 -20.23 7.58 27.85
CA ASN A 61 -20.26 8.71 26.91
C ASN A 61 -19.28 9.84 27.28
N ASP A 62 -18.90 9.97 28.55
CA ASP A 62 -18.10 11.11 29.05
C ASP A 62 -16.59 10.96 28.74
N ALA A 63 -16.12 9.76 28.40
CA ALA A 63 -14.70 9.49 28.10
C ALA A 63 -14.26 9.91 26.68
N ILE A 64 -15.22 10.15 25.78
CA ILE A 64 -14.99 10.26 24.33
C ILE A 64 -14.46 11.64 23.90
N GLU A 65 -14.86 12.72 24.57
CA GLU A 65 -14.59 14.08 24.08
C GLU A 65 -13.17 14.59 24.34
N GLY A 66 -12.47 14.06 25.36
CA GLY A 66 -11.14 14.54 25.78
C GLY A 66 -9.96 13.65 25.39
N GLN A 67 -10.05 12.33 25.61
CA GLN A 67 -8.88 11.44 25.49
C GLN A 67 -8.54 11.09 24.03
N LEU A 68 -9.54 11.01 23.15
CA LEU A 68 -9.35 10.56 21.76
C LEU A 68 -8.41 11.50 20.97
N PHE A 69 -8.50 12.82 21.21
CA PHE A 69 -7.67 13.80 20.50
C PHE A 69 -6.19 13.62 20.81
N ASP A 70 -5.83 13.45 22.10
CA ASP A 70 -4.43 13.30 22.51
C ASP A 70 -3.80 12.02 21.95
N TYR A 71 -4.56 10.92 21.86
CA TYR A 71 -4.12 9.71 21.19
C TYR A 71 -3.88 9.95 19.69
N LEU A 72 -4.85 10.52 18.98
CA LEU A 72 -4.73 10.76 17.54
C LEU A 72 -3.57 11.72 17.24
N LYS A 73 -3.38 12.76 18.04
CA LYS A 73 -2.32 13.77 17.88
C LYS A 73 -0.93 13.13 17.80
N ASN A 74 -0.65 12.11 18.60
CA ASN A 74 0.66 11.45 18.63
C ASN A 74 0.95 10.62 17.37
N TYR A 75 -0.08 10.08 16.72
CA TYR A 75 0.08 9.23 15.54
C TYR A 75 -0.02 10.01 14.23
N MET A 76 -1.00 10.92 14.11
CA MET A 76 -1.30 11.63 12.86
C MET A 76 -1.00 13.14 12.89
N GLY A 77 -0.54 13.68 14.03
CA GLY A 77 -0.28 15.11 14.21
C GLY A 77 -1.52 15.88 14.69
N SER A 78 -1.32 17.09 15.23
CA SER A 78 -2.38 17.92 15.82
C SER A 78 -3.49 18.27 14.83
N ASP A 79 -3.12 18.56 13.59
CA ASP A 79 -4.05 19.06 12.60
C ASP A 79 -4.99 17.93 12.16
N ALA A 80 -4.45 16.78 11.76
CA ALA A 80 -5.28 15.62 11.43
C ALA A 80 -6.15 15.17 12.62
N ALA A 81 -5.61 15.18 13.83
CA ALA A 81 -6.36 14.83 15.04
C ALA A 81 -7.53 15.78 15.33
N SER A 82 -7.34 17.10 15.16
CA SER A 82 -8.40 18.09 15.42
C SER A 82 -9.54 17.98 14.41
N GLN A 83 -9.22 17.61 13.17
CA GLN A 83 -10.19 17.39 12.11
C GLN A 83 -10.99 16.11 12.35
N VAL A 84 -10.33 15.02 12.75
CA VAL A 84 -11.01 13.80 13.16
C VAL A 84 -11.91 14.06 14.38
N GLN A 85 -11.43 14.79 15.38
CA GLN A 85 -12.23 15.17 16.55
C GLN A 85 -13.46 15.99 16.16
N SER A 86 -13.32 16.90 15.19
CA SER A 86 -14.44 17.70 14.68
C SER A 86 -15.49 16.84 13.97
N LEU A 87 -15.05 15.87 13.15
CA LEU A 87 -15.95 14.89 12.51
C LEU A 87 -16.68 14.03 13.54
N VAL A 88 -15.97 13.58 14.57
CA VAL A 88 -16.51 12.78 15.69
C VAL A 88 -17.54 13.59 16.48
N LYS A 89 -17.26 14.85 16.81
CA LYS A 89 -18.18 15.75 17.52
C LYS A 89 -19.44 16.05 16.70
N ASN A 90 -19.30 16.22 15.38
CA ASN A 90 -20.46 16.42 14.52
C ASN A 90 -21.32 15.16 14.39
N ALA A 91 -20.69 13.97 14.37
CA ALA A 91 -21.40 12.70 14.31
C ALA A 91 -22.12 12.34 15.62
N SER A 92 -21.58 12.72 16.79
CA SER A 92 -22.21 12.45 18.09
C SER A 92 -23.50 13.25 18.32
N LEU A 93 -23.62 14.43 17.70
CA LEU A 93 -24.80 15.30 17.78
C LEU A 93 -26.02 14.72 17.03
N SER A 94 -25.84 13.79 16.09
CA SER A 94 -26.92 13.21 15.27
C SER A 94 -27.74 12.09 15.95
N GLY A 95 -27.50 11.81 17.24
CA GLY A 95 -28.46 11.10 18.09
C GLY A 95 -28.24 9.59 18.26
N LYS A 96 -28.45 9.15 19.51
CA LYS A 96 -28.36 7.77 20.03
C LYS A 96 -29.49 6.86 19.53
N SER A 97 -29.60 6.64 18.22
CA SER A 97 -30.55 5.66 17.68
C SER A 97 -29.84 4.37 17.30
N THR A 98 -30.26 3.23 17.85
CA THR A 98 -29.84 1.88 17.44
C THR A 98 -29.90 1.71 15.92
N THR A 99 -30.85 2.39 15.25
CA THR A 99 -30.97 2.43 13.79
C THR A 99 -29.75 3.06 13.11
N ALA A 100 -29.20 4.14 13.64
CA ALA A 100 -28.00 4.78 13.10
C ALA A 100 -26.76 3.87 13.24
N ALA A 101 -26.66 3.13 14.35
CA ALA A 101 -25.61 2.13 14.54
C ALA A 101 -25.73 0.94 13.57
N ILE A 102 -26.95 0.45 13.32
CA ILE A 102 -27.20 -0.63 12.36
C ILE A 102 -26.89 -0.17 10.92
N VAL A 103 -27.43 0.98 10.51
CA VAL A 103 -27.19 1.55 9.17
C VAL A 103 -25.71 1.87 9.00
N GLY A 104 -25.09 2.56 9.96
CA GLY A 104 -23.67 2.85 9.97
C GLY A 104 -22.81 1.58 9.92
N GLY A 105 -23.18 0.53 10.66
CA GLY A 105 -22.53 -0.77 10.60
C GLY A 105 -22.61 -1.42 9.22
N ALA A 106 -23.79 -1.43 8.60
CA ALA A 106 -23.97 -1.96 7.25
C ALA A 106 -23.18 -1.16 6.20
N THR A 107 -23.23 0.17 6.27
CA THR A 107 -22.48 1.06 5.36
C THR A 107 -20.97 0.91 5.57
N LEU A 108 -20.51 0.76 6.82
CA LEU A 108 -19.10 0.52 7.13
C LEU A 108 -18.63 -0.82 6.57
N LEU A 109 -19.40 -1.89 6.73
CA LEU A 109 -19.04 -3.20 6.16
C LEU A 109 -18.92 -3.13 4.64
N PHE A 110 -19.82 -2.40 3.98
CA PHE A 110 -19.73 -2.17 2.54
C PHE A 110 -18.49 -1.35 2.18
N GLY A 111 -18.29 -0.19 2.82
CA GLY A 111 -17.15 0.69 2.56
C GLY A 111 -15.80 0.02 2.82
N ALA A 112 -15.65 -0.70 3.94
CA ALA A 112 -14.47 -1.49 4.23
C ALA A 112 -14.22 -2.53 3.13
N THR A 113 -15.25 -3.27 2.70
CA THR A 113 -15.12 -4.22 1.58
C THR A 113 -14.61 -3.53 0.31
N THR A 114 -15.11 -2.34 -0.01
CA THR A 114 -14.64 -1.55 -1.16
C THR A 114 -13.18 -1.14 -1.03
N VAL A 115 -12.75 -0.63 0.13
CA VAL A 115 -11.35 -0.25 0.37
C VAL A 115 -10.41 -1.44 0.20
N PHE A 116 -10.77 -2.59 0.76
CA PHE A 116 -9.97 -3.82 0.63
C PHE A 116 -9.89 -4.33 -0.81
N ALA A 117 -11.03 -4.34 -1.51
CA ALA A 117 -11.08 -4.71 -2.92
C ALA A 117 -10.19 -3.78 -3.75
N GLU A 118 -10.22 -2.47 -3.48
CA GLU A 118 -9.42 -1.49 -4.20
C GLU A 118 -7.92 -1.70 -4.00
N ILE A 119 -7.46 -2.00 -2.78
CA ILE A 119 -6.06 -2.35 -2.51
C ILE A 119 -5.69 -3.64 -3.25
N GLN A 120 -6.56 -4.66 -3.22
CA GLN A 120 -6.31 -5.96 -3.85
C GLN A 120 -6.20 -5.83 -5.36
N ASP A 121 -7.18 -5.19 -5.97
CA ASP A 121 -7.24 -5.00 -7.41
C ASP A 121 -6.10 -4.11 -7.89
N SER A 122 -5.75 -3.05 -7.15
CA SER A 122 -4.62 -2.19 -7.49
C SER A 122 -3.28 -2.94 -7.44
N ILE A 123 -3.00 -3.72 -6.39
CA ILE A 123 -1.77 -4.50 -6.32
C ILE A 123 -1.75 -5.60 -7.39
N ASN A 124 -2.90 -6.23 -7.66
CA ASN A 124 -3.02 -7.22 -8.73
C ASN A 124 -2.74 -6.60 -10.11
N ILE A 125 -3.27 -5.40 -10.39
CA ILE A 125 -2.98 -4.65 -11.62
C ILE A 125 -1.47 -4.39 -11.73
N ILE A 126 -0.87 -3.83 -10.68
CA ILE A 126 0.58 -3.56 -10.61
C ILE A 126 1.37 -4.85 -10.85
N TRP A 127 0.96 -5.98 -10.29
CA TRP A 127 1.66 -7.27 -10.47
C TRP A 127 1.28 -8.02 -11.76
N GLY A 128 0.43 -7.45 -12.62
CA GLY A 128 0.03 -8.06 -13.89
C GLY A 128 -0.84 -9.31 -13.73
N ILE A 129 -1.61 -9.40 -12.66
CA ILE A 129 -2.42 -10.55 -12.27
C ILE A 129 -3.90 -10.19 -12.37
N LYS A 130 -4.71 -11.06 -13.00
CA LYS A 130 -6.18 -10.93 -13.03
C LYS A 130 -6.87 -12.12 -12.38
N PRO A 131 -7.99 -11.89 -11.67
CA PRO A 131 -8.82 -12.95 -11.12
C PRO A 131 -9.42 -13.85 -12.23
N LYS A 132 -9.46 -15.17 -12.00
CA LYS A 132 -10.09 -16.12 -12.93
C LYS A 132 -11.63 -15.92 -12.97
N PRO A 133 -12.26 -15.88 -14.15
CA PRO A 133 -13.69 -15.58 -14.28
C PRO A 133 -14.66 -16.64 -13.74
N LYS A 134 -14.22 -17.89 -13.49
CA LYS A 134 -15.13 -19.04 -13.30
C LYS A 134 -15.53 -19.39 -11.85
N LYS A 135 -15.20 -18.60 -10.81
CA LYS A 135 -15.54 -18.92 -9.39
C LYS A 135 -16.01 -17.72 -8.55
N GLY A 136 -17.00 -16.97 -9.03
CA GLY A 136 -17.44 -15.69 -8.43
C GLY A 136 -17.79 -15.73 -6.93
N TRP A 137 -18.71 -16.60 -6.50
CA TRP A 137 -19.24 -16.58 -5.12
C TRP A 137 -18.26 -17.13 -4.07
N ILE A 138 -17.57 -18.24 -4.36
CA ILE A 138 -16.57 -18.80 -3.45
C ILE A 138 -15.39 -17.84 -3.30
N LYS A 139 -14.95 -17.21 -4.41
CA LYS A 139 -13.90 -16.20 -4.36
C LYS A 139 -14.34 -14.97 -3.57
N MET A 140 -15.59 -14.51 -3.72
CA MET A 140 -16.12 -13.41 -2.92
C MET A 140 -16.09 -13.72 -1.41
N LEU A 141 -16.48 -14.94 -1.01
CA LEU A 141 -16.43 -15.36 0.40
C LEU A 141 -14.97 -15.44 0.92
N LEU A 142 -14.06 -16.01 0.14
CA LEU A 142 -12.63 -16.09 0.49
C LEU A 142 -12.00 -14.69 0.62
N ASN A 143 -12.27 -13.79 -0.33
CA ASN A 143 -11.78 -12.42 -0.28
C ASN A 143 -12.29 -11.70 0.98
N ARG A 144 -13.57 -11.89 1.35
CA ARG A 144 -14.11 -11.33 2.60
C ARG A 144 -13.41 -11.90 3.83
N LEU A 145 -13.20 -13.22 3.89
CA LEU A 145 -12.46 -13.83 5.01
C LEU A 145 -11.01 -13.33 5.10
N LEU A 146 -10.35 -13.07 3.97
CA LEU A 146 -9.03 -12.45 3.93
C LEU A 146 -9.07 -10.99 4.43
N SER A 147 -10.05 -10.18 4.01
CA SER A 147 -10.23 -8.83 4.54
C SER A 147 -10.43 -8.85 6.05
N PHE A 148 -11.30 -9.74 6.56
CA PHE A 148 -11.54 -9.89 7.99
C PHE A 148 -10.30 -10.34 8.76
N SER A 149 -9.55 -11.34 8.25
CA SER A 149 -8.32 -11.79 8.91
C SER A 149 -7.25 -10.70 8.95
N LEU A 150 -7.18 -9.87 7.91
CA LEU A 150 -6.27 -8.74 7.86
C LEU A 150 -6.67 -7.63 8.85
N ILE A 151 -7.96 -7.30 8.96
CA ILE A 151 -8.47 -6.37 9.97
C ILE A 151 -8.11 -6.86 11.39
N ILE A 152 -8.34 -8.15 11.68
CA ILE A 152 -8.00 -8.74 12.98
C ILE A 152 -6.49 -8.70 13.21
N SER A 153 -5.69 -9.01 12.18
CA SER A 153 -4.22 -9.00 12.27
C SER A 153 -3.68 -7.59 12.54
N ILE A 154 -4.20 -6.57 11.85
CA ILE A 154 -3.86 -5.17 12.10
C ILE A 154 -4.30 -4.77 13.50
N GLY A 155 -5.55 -5.06 13.90
CA GLY A 155 -6.06 -4.73 15.22
C GLY A 155 -5.23 -5.35 16.35
N PHE A 156 -4.89 -6.63 16.22
CA PHE A 156 -4.00 -7.33 17.14
C PHE A 156 -2.60 -6.69 17.17
N LEU A 157 -2.01 -6.41 16.00
CA LEU A 157 -0.71 -5.76 15.89
C LEU A 157 -0.71 -4.38 16.58
N LEU A 158 -1.78 -3.60 16.44
CA LEU A 158 -1.94 -2.31 17.10
C LEU A 158 -2.07 -2.45 18.62
N ILE A 159 -2.84 -3.41 19.13
CA ILE A 159 -2.97 -3.66 20.57
C ILE A 159 -1.62 -4.10 21.16
N VAL A 160 -0.93 -5.05 20.51
CA VAL A 160 0.41 -5.47 20.91
C VAL A 160 1.37 -4.29 20.89
N SER A 161 1.33 -3.46 19.85
CA SER A 161 2.11 -2.23 19.75
C SER A 161 1.87 -1.31 20.94
N LEU A 162 0.61 -1.06 21.34
CA LEU A 162 0.29 -0.24 22.51
C LEU A 162 0.88 -0.84 23.80
N GLY A 163 0.77 -2.16 23.97
CA GLY A 163 1.37 -2.88 25.10
C GLY A 163 2.89 -2.74 25.14
N VAL A 164 3.58 -2.91 24.00
CA VAL A 164 5.03 -2.76 23.91
C VAL A 164 5.44 -1.30 24.18
N ASN A 165 4.75 -0.31 23.60
CA ASN A 165 5.04 1.10 23.88
C ASN A 165 4.88 1.41 25.37
N THR A 166 3.81 0.94 26.01
CA THR A 166 3.58 1.14 27.45
C THR A 166 4.69 0.53 28.30
N LEU A 167 5.17 -0.68 27.94
CA LEU A 167 6.30 -1.33 28.61
C LEU A 167 7.61 -0.56 28.43
N VAL A 168 7.84 -0.05 27.21
CA VAL A 168 9.01 0.77 26.89
C VAL A 168 8.99 2.08 27.68
N ASP A 169 7.85 2.76 27.75
CA ASP A 169 7.69 4.02 28.50
C ASP A 169 7.86 3.79 30.02
N ALA A 170 7.24 2.76 30.58
CA ALA A 170 7.38 2.42 32.00
C ALA A 170 8.83 2.06 32.38
N LEU A 171 9.56 1.42 31.46
CA LEU A 171 10.97 1.11 31.64
C LEU A 171 11.84 2.38 31.50
N SER A 172 11.47 3.29 30.59
CA SER A 172 12.10 4.59 30.39
C SER A 172 12.07 5.42 31.67
N ASP A 173 10.89 5.55 32.29
CA ASP A 173 10.72 6.36 33.51
C ASP A 173 11.62 5.87 34.66
N ARG A 174 11.79 4.54 34.80
CA ARG A 174 12.66 3.95 35.82
C ARG A 174 14.16 4.14 35.53
N LEU A 175 14.56 4.06 34.26
CA LEU A 175 15.96 4.22 33.84
C LEU A 175 16.39 5.69 33.78
N MET A 176 15.45 6.61 33.56
CA MET A 176 15.71 8.06 33.53
C MET A 176 16.17 8.59 34.90
N ILE A 177 15.72 7.94 35.98
CA ILE A 177 16.16 8.22 37.37
C ILE A 177 17.64 7.83 37.59
N LEU A 178 18.13 6.79 36.89
CA LEU A 178 19.48 6.25 37.10
C LEU A 178 20.52 6.80 36.09
N TYR A 179 20.12 7.05 34.84
CA TYR A 179 21.02 7.50 33.77
C TYR A 179 20.36 8.52 32.83
N PRO A 180 20.22 9.80 33.23
CA PRO A 180 19.40 10.78 32.51
C PRO A 180 19.79 11.01 31.04
N ASN A 181 21.10 11.06 30.73
CA ASN A 181 21.58 11.43 29.38
C ASN A 181 21.67 10.25 28.40
N VAL A 182 21.89 9.01 28.89
CA VAL A 182 21.99 7.81 28.03
C VAL A 182 20.62 7.24 27.73
N THR A 183 19.70 7.32 28.69
CA THR A 183 18.32 6.85 28.57
C THR A 183 17.61 7.52 27.39
N VAL A 184 17.62 8.85 27.28
CA VAL A 184 16.85 9.57 26.24
C VAL A 184 17.21 9.12 24.82
N ALA A 185 18.50 9.00 24.50
CA ALA A 185 18.94 8.59 23.16
C ALA A 185 18.59 7.13 22.85
N VAL A 186 18.82 6.22 23.81
CA VAL A 186 18.53 4.79 23.65
C VAL A 186 17.03 4.54 23.46
N PHE A 187 16.20 5.19 24.26
CA PHE A 187 14.74 5.05 24.19
C PHE A 187 14.15 5.65 22.92
N TYR A 188 14.68 6.79 22.46
CA TYR A 188 14.29 7.35 21.17
C TYR A 188 14.57 6.37 20.02
N VAL A 189 15.78 5.79 19.96
CA VAL A 189 16.16 4.81 18.94
C VAL A 189 15.28 3.56 19.02
N LEU A 190 14.99 3.06 20.23
CA LEU A 190 14.09 1.93 20.46
C LEU A 190 12.68 2.20 19.94
N ASN A 191 12.12 3.38 20.23
CA ASN A 191 10.78 3.77 19.77
C ASN A 191 10.71 3.88 18.24
N VAL A 192 11.72 4.49 17.61
CA VAL A 192 11.83 4.58 16.15
C VAL A 192 11.94 3.20 15.53
N LEU A 193 12.77 2.31 16.09
CA LEU A 193 12.95 0.94 15.60
C LEU A 193 11.67 0.11 15.76
N LEU A 194 10.98 0.23 16.90
CA LEU A 194 9.70 -0.43 17.13
C LEU A 194 8.65 0.03 16.12
N THR A 195 8.52 1.34 15.93
CA THR A 195 7.60 1.94 14.96
C THR A 195 7.91 1.47 13.55
N PHE A 196 9.20 1.43 13.17
CA PHE A 196 9.65 0.92 11.89
C PHE A 196 9.30 -0.57 11.71
N LEU A 197 9.47 -1.41 12.74
CA LEU A 197 9.16 -2.83 12.69
C LEU A 197 7.65 -3.08 12.52
N ILE A 198 6.82 -2.31 13.22
CA ILE A 198 5.35 -2.33 13.11
C ILE A 198 4.93 -2.00 11.68
N ILE A 199 5.42 -0.88 11.13
CA ILE A 199 5.07 -0.43 9.77
C ILE A 199 5.57 -1.44 8.72
N THR A 200 6.79 -1.96 8.89
CA THR A 200 7.34 -3.00 8.01
C THR A 200 6.48 -4.26 8.06
N THR A 201 6.06 -4.69 9.24
CA THR A 201 5.19 -5.86 9.41
C THR A 201 3.84 -5.64 8.74
N LEU A 202 3.27 -4.43 8.89
CA LEU A 202 2.01 -4.05 8.24
C LEU A 202 2.09 -4.16 6.72
N PHE A 203 3.11 -3.54 6.09
CA PHE A 203 3.30 -3.64 4.64
C PHE A 203 3.62 -5.06 4.19
N ALA A 204 4.39 -5.83 4.97
CA ALA A 204 4.68 -7.22 4.66
C ALA A 204 3.40 -8.07 4.67
N VAL A 205 2.50 -7.86 5.63
CA VAL A 205 1.19 -8.51 5.69
C VAL A 205 0.36 -8.14 4.46
N ILE A 206 0.29 -6.85 4.12
CA ILE A 206 -0.45 -6.37 2.95
C ILE A 206 0.08 -7.04 1.68
N PHE A 207 1.38 -6.93 1.37
CA PHE A 207 1.96 -7.51 0.15
C PHE A 207 1.95 -9.06 0.15
N LYS A 208 1.95 -9.71 1.30
CA LYS A 208 1.96 -11.18 1.36
C LYS A 208 0.58 -11.81 1.24
N ILE A 209 -0.43 -11.24 1.90
CA ILE A 209 -1.73 -11.89 2.12
C ILE A 209 -2.80 -11.41 1.14
N LEU A 210 -2.77 -10.12 0.83
CA LEU A 210 -3.88 -9.45 0.15
C LEU A 210 -3.91 -9.72 -1.38
N PRO A 211 -2.79 -9.73 -2.11
CA PRO A 211 -2.77 -9.97 -3.56
C PRO A 211 -3.11 -11.41 -3.93
N ASP A 212 -3.64 -11.59 -5.15
CA ASP A 212 -3.91 -12.91 -5.72
C ASP A 212 -2.64 -13.60 -6.29
N ALA A 213 -1.53 -13.47 -5.57
CA ALA A 213 -0.21 -13.84 -6.04
C ALA A 213 0.53 -14.75 -5.04
N LYS A 214 1.43 -15.56 -5.57
CA LYS A 214 2.40 -16.37 -4.84
C LYS A 214 3.76 -15.68 -4.98
N ILE A 215 4.19 -15.04 -3.90
CA ILE A 215 5.49 -14.39 -3.76
C ILE A 215 6.23 -14.96 -2.56
N LYS A 216 7.57 -15.09 -2.62
CA LYS A 216 8.37 -15.57 -1.47
C LYS A 216 8.45 -14.48 -0.39
N PHE A 217 8.51 -14.89 0.87
CA PHE A 217 8.52 -13.95 2.01
C PHE A 217 9.74 -13.03 2.02
N ARG A 218 10.92 -13.51 1.56
CA ARG A 218 12.15 -12.70 1.45
C ARG A 218 11.98 -11.50 0.49
N ASP A 219 11.27 -11.71 -0.61
CA ASP A 219 11.03 -10.68 -1.63
C ASP A 219 10.02 -9.64 -1.10
N VAL A 220 8.97 -10.13 -0.41
CA VAL A 220 8.01 -9.27 0.29
C VAL A 220 8.69 -8.41 1.36
N LEU A 221 9.59 -8.99 2.16
CA LEU A 221 10.26 -8.26 3.23
C LEU A 221 11.10 -7.10 2.70
N SER A 222 11.79 -7.31 1.57
CA SER A 222 12.58 -6.27 0.92
C SER A 222 11.71 -5.11 0.45
N GLY A 223 10.55 -5.42 -0.15
CA GLY A 223 9.54 -4.43 -0.50
C GLY A 223 8.97 -3.69 0.71
N ALA A 224 8.55 -4.42 1.73
CA ALA A 224 7.96 -3.87 2.94
C ALA A 224 8.91 -2.93 3.71
N VAL A 225 10.21 -3.26 3.76
CA VAL A 225 11.26 -2.41 4.33
C VAL A 225 11.44 -1.13 3.51
N ALA A 226 11.51 -1.23 2.18
CA ALA A 226 11.62 -0.04 1.33
C ALA A 226 10.40 0.88 1.50
N THR A 227 9.20 0.30 1.52
CA THR A 227 7.94 1.03 1.73
C THR A 227 7.87 1.67 3.12
N SER A 228 8.31 0.98 4.17
CA SER A 228 8.27 1.51 5.53
C SER A 228 9.24 2.67 5.72
N VAL A 229 10.43 2.61 5.13
CA VAL A 229 11.36 3.76 5.07
C VAL A 229 10.70 4.94 4.36
N LEU A 230 10.13 4.70 3.18
CA LEU A 230 9.45 5.75 2.41
C LEU A 230 8.25 6.33 3.17
N PHE A 231 7.51 5.51 3.90
CA PHE A 231 6.37 5.93 4.72
C PHE A 231 6.80 6.78 5.91
N LEU A 232 7.90 6.45 6.59
CA LEU A 232 8.44 7.26 7.68
C LEU A 232 8.91 8.63 7.19
N ILE A 233 9.64 8.67 6.07
CA ILE A 233 10.04 9.92 5.42
C ILE A 233 8.80 10.71 5.01
N GLY A 234 7.82 10.01 4.43
CA GLY A 234 6.61 10.62 3.92
C GLY A 234 5.75 11.25 5.01
N ARG A 235 5.63 10.59 6.17
CA ARG A 235 4.97 11.12 7.37
C ARG A 235 5.54 12.49 7.73
N PHE A 236 6.87 12.63 7.72
CA PHE A 236 7.51 13.91 8.01
C PHE A 236 7.19 14.97 6.95
N LEU A 237 7.27 14.61 5.66
CA LEU A 237 7.00 15.52 4.55
C LEU A 237 5.57 16.07 4.56
N ILE A 238 4.58 15.20 4.77
CA ILE A 238 3.17 15.62 4.79
C ILE A 238 2.85 16.44 6.04
N SER A 239 3.44 16.11 7.20
CA SER A 239 3.31 16.92 8.41
C SER A 239 3.93 18.31 8.23
N PHE A 240 5.09 18.40 7.59
CA PHE A 240 5.71 19.68 7.25
C PHE A 240 4.86 20.49 6.27
N TYR A 241 4.35 19.82 5.22
CA TYR A 241 3.53 20.46 4.20
C TYR A 241 2.24 21.04 4.77
N ILE A 242 1.48 20.24 5.54
CA ILE A 242 0.24 20.69 6.17
C ILE A 242 0.51 21.77 7.22
N GLY A 243 1.53 21.59 8.07
CA GLY A 243 1.85 22.54 9.14
C GLY A 243 2.34 23.91 8.64
N SER A 244 2.90 23.97 7.42
CA SER A 244 3.43 25.22 6.84
C SER A 244 2.43 25.95 5.93
N SER A 245 1.24 25.39 5.71
CA SER A 245 0.28 25.89 4.71
C SER A 245 -1.02 26.38 5.37
N ASN A 246 -1.52 27.52 4.91
CA ASN A 246 -2.77 28.13 5.38
C ASN A 246 -4.03 27.43 4.81
N TYR A 247 -4.08 26.09 4.81
CA TYR A 247 -5.22 25.33 4.26
C TYR A 247 -6.55 25.69 4.92
N SER A 248 -6.53 25.97 6.22
CA SER A 248 -7.68 26.39 7.01
C SER A 248 -8.34 27.67 6.47
N ASN A 249 -7.55 28.62 5.97
CA ASN A 249 -8.06 29.91 5.49
C ASN A 249 -8.66 29.84 4.08
N SER A 250 -8.11 28.99 3.20
CA SER A 250 -8.58 28.91 1.80
C SER A 250 -9.80 28.03 1.60
N TYR A 251 -10.00 27.02 2.45
CA TYR A 251 -11.05 26.00 2.28
C TYR A 251 -12.08 25.95 3.41
N GLY A 252 -11.92 26.76 4.46
CA GLY A 252 -12.87 26.86 5.57
C GLY A 252 -13.18 25.51 6.23
N PRO A 253 -14.44 25.19 6.57
CA PRO A 253 -14.81 23.92 7.19
C PRO A 253 -14.45 22.66 6.37
N ALA A 254 -14.29 22.79 5.06
CA ALA A 254 -13.92 21.67 4.17
C ALA A 254 -12.42 21.34 4.21
N ALA A 255 -11.57 22.21 4.80
CA ALA A 255 -10.13 21.98 4.92
C ALA A 255 -9.81 20.64 5.59
N ALA A 256 -10.64 20.24 6.56
CA ALA A 256 -10.59 18.96 7.26
C ALA A 256 -10.50 17.75 6.31
N ILE A 257 -11.47 17.70 5.40
CA ILE A 257 -11.67 16.58 4.48
C ILE A 257 -10.59 16.61 3.41
N ILE A 258 -10.22 17.79 2.92
CA ILE A 258 -9.17 17.96 1.91
C ILE A 258 -7.82 17.48 2.45
N VAL A 259 -7.44 17.89 3.65
CA VAL A 259 -6.19 17.48 4.29
C VAL A 259 -6.16 15.97 4.52
N LEU A 260 -7.26 15.41 5.03
CA LEU A 260 -7.36 13.96 5.25
C LEU A 260 -7.31 13.19 3.92
N MET A 261 -7.95 13.70 2.87
CA MET A 261 -7.93 13.09 1.54
C MET A 261 -6.54 13.14 0.93
N ALA A 262 -5.82 14.25 1.09
CA ALA A 262 -4.42 14.36 0.68
C ALA A 262 -3.53 13.37 1.45
N TRP A 263 -3.74 13.20 2.76
CA TRP A 263 -3.01 12.23 3.57
C TRP A 263 -3.23 10.79 3.09
N VAL A 264 -4.49 10.40 2.89
CA VAL A 264 -4.82 9.04 2.42
C VAL A 264 -4.27 8.83 1.02
N TYR A 265 -4.46 9.79 0.11
CA TYR A 265 -3.93 9.74 -1.25
C TYR A 265 -2.40 9.55 -1.26
N TYR A 266 -1.68 10.33 -0.45
CA TYR A 266 -0.24 10.23 -0.31
C TYR A 266 0.20 8.88 0.28
N SER A 267 -0.50 8.38 1.30
CA SER A 267 -0.24 7.06 1.88
C SER A 267 -0.45 5.94 0.86
N SER A 268 -1.47 6.06 0.01
CA SER A 268 -1.75 5.14 -1.09
C SER A 268 -0.66 5.17 -2.16
N LEU A 269 -0.12 6.36 -2.50
CA LEU A 269 1.01 6.48 -3.43
C LEU A 269 2.22 5.70 -2.92
N ILE A 270 2.55 5.83 -1.62
CA ILE A 270 3.65 5.10 -1.00
C ILE A 270 3.39 3.59 -1.03
N LEU A 271 2.18 3.16 -0.66
CA LEU A 271 1.79 1.74 -0.67
C LEU A 271 1.97 1.12 -2.06
N TYR A 272 1.46 1.78 -3.09
CA TYR A 272 1.47 1.26 -4.46
C TYR A 272 2.84 1.39 -5.14
N PHE A 273 3.60 2.45 -4.86
CA PHE A 273 5.01 2.49 -5.24
C PHE A 273 5.80 1.36 -4.56
N GLY A 274 5.48 1.05 -3.30
CA GLY A 274 6.01 -0.10 -2.58
C GLY A 274 5.69 -1.44 -3.26
N ALA A 275 4.48 -1.57 -3.83
CA ALA A 275 4.10 -2.75 -4.60
C ALA A 275 4.90 -2.88 -5.92
N GLU A 276 5.16 -1.76 -6.62
CA GLU A 276 6.05 -1.71 -7.79
C GLU A 276 7.50 -2.08 -7.43
N PHE A 277 7.99 -1.56 -6.30
CA PHE A 277 9.31 -1.92 -5.80
C PHE A 277 9.40 -3.41 -5.48
N THR A 278 8.38 -3.96 -4.81
CA THR A 278 8.30 -5.39 -4.51
C THR A 278 8.34 -6.24 -5.78
N LYS A 279 7.59 -5.85 -6.81
CA LYS A 279 7.58 -6.50 -8.14
C LYS A 279 8.96 -6.43 -8.81
N ALA A 280 9.53 -5.25 -8.92
CA ALA A 280 10.83 -5.05 -9.56
C ALA A 280 11.95 -5.80 -8.81
N TRP A 281 11.91 -5.81 -7.47
CA TRP A 281 12.85 -6.58 -6.65
C TRP A 281 12.72 -8.09 -6.87
N ALA A 282 11.49 -8.60 -6.84
CA ALA A 282 11.18 -10.01 -7.04
C ALA A 282 11.64 -10.51 -8.42
N VAL A 283 11.48 -9.69 -9.47
CA VAL A 283 11.92 -10.00 -10.84
C VAL A 283 13.45 -9.94 -10.98
N TYR A 284 14.11 -8.95 -10.36
CA TYR A 284 15.54 -8.73 -10.56
C TYR A 284 16.44 -9.61 -9.68
N TYR A 285 16.14 -9.69 -8.38
CA TYR A 285 16.92 -10.40 -7.37
C TYR A 285 16.23 -11.65 -6.83
N GLY A 286 14.89 -11.62 -6.77
CA GLY A 286 14.12 -12.60 -6.04
C GLY A 286 13.64 -13.78 -6.88
N ASN A 287 12.41 -14.19 -6.60
CA ASN A 287 11.67 -15.09 -7.47
C ASN A 287 10.53 -14.31 -8.09
N ASN A 288 10.35 -14.50 -9.40
CA ASN A 288 9.22 -13.96 -10.14
C ASN A 288 7.90 -14.17 -9.38
N ILE A 289 6.97 -13.23 -9.58
CA ILE A 289 5.64 -13.32 -8.99
C ILE A 289 4.77 -14.24 -9.85
N TYR A 290 4.15 -15.23 -9.22
CA TYR A 290 3.24 -16.16 -9.91
C TYR A 290 1.80 -15.95 -9.46
N PRO A 291 0.79 -16.11 -10.32
CA PRO A 291 -0.60 -16.02 -9.90
C PRO A 291 -0.96 -17.20 -8.96
N ASN A 292 -1.89 -16.97 -8.04
CA ASN A 292 -2.45 -18.03 -7.21
C ASN A 292 -3.41 -18.93 -8.03
N GLN A 293 -4.01 -19.95 -7.39
CA GLN A 293 -4.92 -20.88 -8.08
C GLN A 293 -6.19 -20.22 -8.67
N TYR A 294 -6.55 -19.04 -8.18
CA TYR A 294 -7.73 -18.26 -8.57
C TYR A 294 -7.38 -17.06 -9.46
N ALA A 295 -6.17 -16.99 -10.01
CA ALA A 295 -5.73 -15.90 -10.86
C ALA A 295 -4.88 -16.36 -12.04
N VAL A 296 -4.67 -15.47 -13.01
CA VAL A 296 -3.86 -15.67 -14.21
C VAL A 296 -3.01 -14.44 -14.49
N THR A 297 -1.83 -14.62 -15.06
CA THR A 297 -1.01 -13.52 -15.55
C THR A 297 -1.61 -12.98 -16.85
N THR A 298 -1.57 -11.67 -17.05
CA THR A 298 -2.07 -11.05 -18.27
C THR A 298 -1.02 -10.15 -18.92
N LYS A 299 -0.95 -10.19 -20.25
CA LYS A 299 -0.19 -9.24 -21.07
C LYS A 299 -1.18 -8.51 -21.98
N ILE A 300 -1.18 -7.18 -21.94
CA ILE A 300 -1.98 -6.36 -22.86
C ILE A 300 -1.14 -6.19 -24.12
N VAL A 301 -1.69 -6.59 -25.27
CA VAL A 301 -1.07 -6.38 -26.58
C VAL A 301 -1.93 -5.35 -27.30
N GLU A 302 -1.35 -4.19 -27.60
CA GLU A 302 -2.00 -3.16 -28.39
C GLU A 302 -1.89 -3.54 -29.87
N VAL A 303 -3.03 -3.74 -30.52
CA VAL A 303 -3.10 -4.05 -31.96
C VAL A 303 -3.54 -2.79 -32.68
N HIS A 304 -2.61 -2.15 -33.40
CA HIS A 304 -2.93 -1.02 -34.25
C HIS A 304 -3.74 -1.50 -35.47
N MET A 305 -5.03 -1.21 -35.46
CA MET A 305 -5.89 -1.39 -36.64
C MET A 305 -6.06 -0.03 -37.33
N GLU A 306 -5.47 0.13 -38.50
CA GLU A 306 -5.57 1.35 -39.30
C GLU A 306 -7.02 1.53 -39.78
N ASN A 307 -7.65 2.66 -39.44
CA ASN A 307 -9.01 3.04 -39.84
C ASN A 307 -10.16 2.07 -39.48
N ALA A 308 -9.98 1.19 -38.50
CA ALA A 308 -11.07 0.32 -38.03
C ALA A 308 -12.06 1.10 -37.15
N PRO A 309 -13.38 1.04 -37.42
CA PRO A 309 -14.38 1.63 -36.53
C PRO A 309 -14.41 0.88 -35.19
N VAL A 310 -14.72 1.58 -34.09
CA VAL A 310 -14.77 1.01 -32.73
C VAL A 310 -15.69 -0.22 -32.65
N GLU A 311 -16.72 -0.29 -33.49
CA GLU A 311 -17.64 -1.44 -33.61
C GLU A 311 -16.95 -2.74 -34.05
N ALA A 312 -15.82 -2.65 -34.77
CA ALA A 312 -15.02 -3.82 -35.15
C ALA A 312 -14.37 -4.51 -33.94
N LEU A 313 -14.22 -3.81 -32.82
CA LEU A 313 -13.66 -4.33 -31.56
C LEU A 313 -14.62 -5.24 -30.79
N ASN A 314 -15.93 -5.17 -31.07
CA ASN A 314 -16.95 -5.98 -30.41
C ASN A 314 -17.13 -7.38 -31.03
N LYS A 315 -16.45 -7.68 -32.14
CA LYS A 315 -16.45 -9.03 -32.70
C LYS A 315 -15.58 -9.91 -31.82
N THR A 316 -16.22 -10.87 -31.16
CA THR A 316 -15.65 -11.77 -30.14
C THR A 316 -14.52 -12.68 -30.64
N GLU A 317 -14.31 -12.76 -31.96
CA GLU A 317 -13.25 -13.53 -32.57
C GLU A 317 -11.99 -12.68 -32.69
N ILE A 318 -11.06 -12.90 -31.76
CA ILE A 318 -9.66 -12.62 -32.02
C ILE A 318 -9.28 -13.54 -33.20
N SER A 319 -9.23 -13.00 -34.42
CA SER A 319 -8.79 -13.74 -35.61
C SER A 319 -7.47 -14.47 -35.31
N GLU A 320 -7.33 -15.72 -35.76
CA GLU A 320 -6.08 -16.47 -35.64
C GLU A 320 -4.86 -15.69 -36.16
N GLU A 321 -5.07 -14.74 -37.09
CA GLU A 321 -4.03 -13.84 -37.59
C GLU A 321 -3.56 -12.85 -36.51
N VAL A 322 -4.46 -12.31 -35.69
CA VAL A 322 -4.11 -11.41 -34.58
C VAL A 322 -3.34 -12.17 -33.49
N LEU A 323 -3.70 -13.42 -33.22
CA LEU A 323 -2.94 -14.30 -32.31
C LEU A 323 -1.55 -14.61 -32.87
N LYS A 324 -1.44 -15.00 -34.15
CA LYS A 324 -0.15 -15.24 -34.81
C LYS A 324 0.73 -13.99 -34.86
N GLN A 325 0.14 -12.81 -35.07
CA GLN A 325 0.86 -11.54 -35.12
C GLN A 325 1.28 -11.08 -33.73
N SER A 326 0.48 -11.34 -32.70
CA SER A 326 0.87 -11.23 -31.28
C SER A 326 2.05 -12.14 -30.96
N ASP A 327 1.96 -13.42 -31.31
CA ASP A 327 3.01 -14.41 -31.03
C ASP A 327 4.31 -14.06 -31.76
N ALA A 328 4.23 -13.63 -33.02
CA ALA A 328 5.38 -13.14 -33.78
C ALA A 328 5.97 -11.85 -33.18
N ASN A 329 5.15 -10.92 -32.68
CA ASN A 329 5.63 -9.72 -31.99
C ASN A 329 6.27 -10.06 -30.64
N ILE A 330 5.75 -11.04 -29.91
CA ILE A 330 6.34 -11.54 -28.66
C ILE A 330 7.69 -12.21 -28.94
N GLU A 331 7.78 -13.03 -29.97
CA GLU A 331 9.02 -13.71 -30.39
C GLU A 331 10.06 -12.71 -30.89
N MET A 332 9.64 -11.70 -31.65
CA MET A 332 10.49 -10.60 -32.09
C MET A 332 11.00 -9.74 -30.93
N LEU A 333 10.15 -9.40 -29.94
CA LEU A 333 10.57 -8.68 -28.73
C LEU A 333 11.53 -9.51 -27.87
N ALA A 334 11.28 -10.82 -27.75
CA ALA A 334 12.17 -11.73 -27.04
C ALA A 334 13.55 -11.80 -27.73
N ASN A 335 13.58 -11.93 -29.06
CA ASN A 335 14.80 -11.94 -29.84
C ASN A 335 15.54 -10.59 -29.77
N LYS A 336 14.83 -9.47 -29.85
CA LYS A 336 15.42 -8.13 -29.72
C LYS A 336 16.08 -7.94 -28.35
N SER A 337 15.41 -8.32 -27.26
CA SER A 337 16.00 -8.26 -25.92
C SER A 337 17.23 -9.18 -25.78
N THR A 338 17.22 -10.33 -26.47
CA THR A 338 18.34 -11.29 -26.44
C THR A 338 19.55 -10.76 -27.21
N GLU A 339 19.34 -10.10 -28.35
CA GLU A 339 20.40 -9.49 -29.15
C GLU A 339 20.97 -8.23 -28.48
N GLU A 340 20.13 -7.38 -27.87
CA GLU A 340 20.57 -6.24 -27.06
C GLU A 340 21.45 -6.70 -25.88
N MET A 341 21.05 -7.77 -25.20
CA MET A 341 21.82 -8.35 -24.10
C MET A 341 23.14 -9.00 -24.57
N LYS A 342 23.19 -9.61 -25.77
CA LYS A 342 24.43 -10.12 -26.37
C LYS A 342 25.37 -8.98 -26.76
N ALA A 343 24.85 -7.87 -27.30
CA ALA A 343 25.64 -6.69 -27.64
C ALA A 343 26.26 -6.06 -26.39
N GLU A 344 25.48 -5.92 -25.31
CA GLU A 344 25.98 -5.39 -24.04
C GLU A 344 27.06 -6.30 -23.41
N VAL A 345 26.89 -7.63 -23.48
CA VAL A 345 27.91 -8.59 -23.02
C VAL A 345 29.18 -8.53 -23.88
N LYS A 346 29.05 -8.28 -25.19
CA LYS A 346 30.19 -8.15 -26.10
C LYS A 346 30.99 -6.87 -25.80
N ASP A 347 30.32 -5.74 -25.60
CA ASP A 347 30.97 -4.47 -25.24
C ASP A 347 31.67 -4.57 -23.87
N ILE A 348 31.07 -5.29 -22.91
CA ILE A 348 31.70 -5.59 -21.61
C ILE A 348 32.95 -6.46 -21.79
N LYS A 349 32.94 -7.46 -22.68
CA LYS A 349 34.14 -8.26 -22.98
C LYS A 349 35.24 -7.44 -23.65
N GLU A 350 34.89 -6.62 -24.64
CA GLU A 350 35.88 -5.81 -25.36
C GLU A 350 36.49 -4.70 -24.49
N SER A 351 35.74 -4.19 -23.51
CA SER A 351 36.28 -3.25 -22.51
C SER A 351 37.21 -3.93 -21.51
N LEU A 352 36.89 -5.14 -21.06
CA LEU A 352 37.75 -5.93 -20.18
C LEU A 352 39.05 -6.39 -20.86
N ASP A 353 38.99 -6.76 -22.14
CA ASP A 353 40.18 -7.15 -22.92
C ASP A 353 41.11 -5.96 -23.20
N LYS A 354 40.57 -4.73 -23.26
CA LYS A 354 41.37 -3.48 -23.40
C LYS A 354 42.03 -3.06 -22.09
N GLU A 355 41.41 -3.34 -20.94
CA GLU A 355 42.01 -3.07 -19.63
C GLU A 355 43.05 -4.12 -19.20
N GLY A 356 42.98 -5.34 -19.73
CA GLY A 356 43.97 -6.40 -19.45
C GLY A 356 45.25 -6.37 -20.30
N ASN A 357 45.30 -5.50 -21.32
CA ASN A 357 46.44 -5.34 -22.25
C ASN A 357 47.15 -3.98 -22.11
N ALA A 358 46.81 -3.20 -21.08
CA ALA A 358 47.50 -1.99 -20.64
C ALA A 358 48.18 -2.26 -19.28
#